data_AF-I2GKL3-F1
#
_entry.id   AF-I2GKL3-F1
#
_cell.length_a   1.000
_cell.length_b   1.000
_cell.length_c   1.000
_cell.angle_alpha   90.00
_cell.angle_beta   90.00
_cell.angle_gamma   90.00
#
_symmetry.space_group_name_H-M   'P 1'
#
loop_
_entity.id
_entity.type
_entity.pdbx_description
1 polymer ?
#
loop_
_entity_poly.entity_id
_entity_poly.type
_entity_poly.pdbx_seq_one_letter_code
_entity_poly.pdbx_strand_id
1 'polypeptide(L)'
;MQRPTSVQTGSLLRKEMTKRVALIQTELIIRWWDIEGYPNYFFGKDKQLYRFDSQGRIKRNKRVVIGTTQGYILKEKFFSLTQLRPLLRRHEPGPLPW
;
A
#
# COMPACT_ATOMS: atom_id res chain seq x y z
N MET A 1 56.79 1.77 41.01
CA MET A 1 55.83 2.51 41.85
C MET A 1 54.67 3.00 40.98
N GLN A 2 53.46 2.56 41.34
CA GLN A 2 52.10 3.14 41.18
C GLN A 2 51.57 3.68 39.82
N ARG A 3 50.33 3.22 39.49
CA ARG A 3 49.42 3.68 38.41
C ARG A 3 48.64 4.94 38.83
N PRO A 4 47.93 5.60 37.89
CA PRO A 4 46.46 5.47 37.80
C PRO A 4 45.93 5.36 36.33
N THR A 5 44.96 4.48 35.96
CA THR A 5 43.48 4.70 35.78
C THR A 5 43.10 5.94 34.95
N SER A 6 42.19 5.99 33.94
CA SER A 6 40.99 5.21 33.57
C SER A 6 40.35 5.79 32.26
N VAL A 7 39.85 4.92 31.37
CA VAL A 7 38.61 4.98 30.52
C VAL A 7 38.39 6.06 29.43
N GLN A 8 38.07 5.61 28.21
CA GLN A 8 36.92 5.99 27.32
C GLN A 8 37.20 5.47 25.89
N THR A 9 36.67 4.31 25.48
CA THR A 9 35.38 4.14 24.75
C THR A 9 35.20 5.06 23.54
N GLY A 10 35.49 4.53 22.34
CA GLY A 10 35.01 5.03 21.05
C GLY A 10 34.81 3.82 20.12
N SER A 11 33.70 3.10 20.28
CA SER A 11 32.50 3.26 19.46
C SER A 11 32.72 2.95 17.98
N LEU A 12 32.51 1.67 17.66
CA LEU A 12 31.79 1.16 16.49
C LEU A 12 31.63 2.12 15.28
N LEU A 13 32.41 1.84 14.23
CA LEU A 13 31.99 2.10 12.86
C LEU A 13 31.92 0.77 12.10
N ARG A 14 30.99 -0.09 12.52
CA ARG A 14 30.46 -1.10 11.61
C ARG A 14 29.55 -0.36 10.63
N LYS A 15 30.08 -0.06 9.44
CA LYS A 15 29.26 0.25 8.26
C LYS A 15 28.45 -1.00 7.91
N GLU A 16 27.32 -1.19 8.56
CA GLU A 16 26.28 -2.10 8.09
C GLU A 16 25.70 -1.50 6.81
N MET A 17 26.19 -1.98 5.67
CA MET A 17 25.56 -1.74 4.38
C MET A 17 24.18 -2.39 4.40
N THR A 18 23.17 -1.52 4.49
CA THR A 18 21.75 -1.86 4.51
C THR A 18 21.41 -2.77 3.34
N LYS A 19 21.08 -4.02 3.65
CA LYS A 19 20.54 -5.00 2.70
C LYS A 19 19.27 -4.42 2.10
N ARG A 20 19.35 -3.81 0.91
CA ARG A 20 18.16 -3.41 0.12
C ARG A 20 17.55 -4.68 -0.46
N VAL A 21 16.81 -5.41 0.38
CA VAL A 21 15.98 -6.53 -0.06
C VAL A 21 14.76 -5.92 -0.74
N ALA A 22 14.80 -5.80 -2.07
CA ALA A 22 13.60 -5.53 -2.84
C ALA A 22 12.84 -6.84 -2.99
N LEU A 23 11.91 -7.10 -2.06
CA LEU A 23 10.91 -8.15 -2.23
C LEU A 23 9.96 -7.69 -3.35
N ILE A 24 10.23 -8.09 -4.60
CA ILE A 24 9.27 -7.92 -5.69
C ILE A 24 8.20 -8.98 -5.45
N GLN A 25 7.23 -8.64 -4.61
CA GLN A 25 6.11 -9.50 -4.29
C GLN A 25 5.20 -9.52 -5.52
N THR A 26 5.35 -10.54 -6.36
CA THR A 26 4.42 -10.85 -7.45
C THR A 26 3.13 -11.40 -6.85
N GLU A 27 2.44 -10.62 -6.03
CA GLU A 27 1.14 -11.02 -5.51
C GLU A 27 0.13 -10.96 -6.64
N LEU A 28 -0.59 -12.07 -6.84
CA LEU A 28 -1.75 -12.10 -7.71
C LEU A 28 -2.83 -11.20 -7.10
N ILE A 29 -2.99 -9.99 -7.65
CA ILE A 29 -4.02 -9.05 -7.22
C ILE A 29 -5.35 -9.47 -7.85
N ILE A 30 -6.21 -10.09 -7.05
CA ILE A 30 -7.57 -10.47 -7.47
C ILE A 30 -8.50 -9.29 -7.27
N ARG A 31 -9.07 -8.78 -8.36
CA ARG A 31 -10.15 -7.78 -8.37
C ARG A 31 -11.40 -8.38 -7.70
N TRP A 32 -11.77 -7.84 -6.54
CA TRP A 32 -12.80 -8.46 -5.68
C TRP A 32 -14.04 -7.58 -5.50
N TRP A 33 -13.85 -6.26 -5.40
CA TRP A 33 -14.94 -5.28 -5.42
C TRP A 33 -14.62 -4.14 -6.38
N ASP A 34 -15.58 -3.80 -7.23
CA ASP A 34 -15.57 -2.60 -8.03
C ASP A 34 -16.16 -1.42 -7.27
N ILE A 35 -15.79 -0.21 -7.69
CA ILE A 35 -16.34 1.02 -7.14
C ILE A 35 -17.19 1.70 -8.21
N GLU A 36 -18.49 1.78 -7.96
CA GLU A 36 -19.44 2.46 -8.83
C GLU A 36 -19.04 3.92 -9.08
N GLY A 37 -19.08 4.36 -10.35
CA GLY A 37 -18.59 5.68 -10.76
C GLY A 37 -17.07 5.80 -10.90
N TYR A 38 -16.30 4.77 -10.55
CA TYR A 38 -14.83 4.76 -10.58
C TYR A 38 -14.28 3.47 -11.22
N PRO A 39 -14.47 3.26 -12.54
CA PRO A 39 -14.18 1.98 -13.22
C PRO A 39 -12.70 1.54 -13.16
N ASN A 40 -11.79 2.50 -13.01
CA ASN A 40 -10.35 2.24 -12.91
C ASN A 40 -9.90 1.90 -11.48
N TYR A 41 -10.82 1.85 -10.51
CA TYR A 41 -10.52 1.60 -9.10
C TYR A 41 -11.26 0.37 -8.60
N PHE A 42 -10.59 -0.44 -7.79
CA PHE A 42 -11.18 -1.65 -7.23
C PHE A 42 -10.48 -2.06 -5.94
N PHE A 43 -11.20 -2.74 -5.05
CA PHE A 43 -10.60 -3.38 -3.89
C PHE A 43 -10.18 -4.82 -4.22
N GLY A 44 -8.97 -5.16 -3.78
CA GLY A 44 -8.48 -6.53 -3.78
C GLY A 44 -9.09 -7.37 -2.66
N LYS A 45 -8.88 -8.68 -2.72
CA LYS A 45 -9.27 -9.60 -1.64
C LYS A 45 -8.57 -9.28 -0.30
N ASP A 46 -7.40 -8.66 -0.38
CA ASP A 46 -6.60 -8.15 0.74
C ASP A 46 -7.16 -6.85 1.37
N LYS A 47 -8.32 -6.37 0.90
CA LYS A 47 -9.01 -5.16 1.35
C LYS A 47 -8.21 -3.88 1.09
N GLN A 48 -7.26 -3.91 0.16
CA GLN A 48 -6.56 -2.72 -0.31
C GLN A 48 -7.16 -2.18 -1.60
N LEU A 49 -7.04 -0.87 -1.77
CA LEU A 49 -7.50 -0.19 -2.98
C LEU A 49 -6.40 -0.23 -4.03
N TYR A 50 -6.76 -0.62 -5.24
CA TYR A 50 -5.91 -0.61 -6.42
C TYR A 50 -6.53 0.25 -7.51
N ARG A 51 -5.70 0.66 -8.47
CA ARG A 51 -6.15 1.33 -9.68
C ARG A 51 -5.37 0.88 -10.90
N PHE A 52 -5.99 0.97 -12.06
CA PHE A 52 -5.28 0.92 -13.35
C PHE A 52 -4.71 2.30 -13.67
N ASP A 53 -3.47 2.35 -14.13
CA ASP A 53 -2.92 3.54 -14.78
C ASP A 53 -3.28 3.60 -16.27
N SER A 54 -2.83 4.65 -16.96
CA SER A 54 -3.08 4.85 -18.39
C SER A 54 -2.51 3.74 -19.29
N GLN A 55 -1.54 2.96 -18.78
CA GLN A 55 -0.94 1.83 -19.48
C GLN A 55 -1.57 0.50 -19.06
N GLY A 56 -2.66 0.53 -18.30
CA GLY A 56 -3.33 -0.67 -17.78
C GLY A 56 -2.57 -1.37 -16.67
N ARG A 57 -1.52 -0.76 -16.09
CA ARG A 57 -0.76 -1.36 -14.98
C ARG A 57 -1.49 -1.14 -13.67
N ILE A 58 -1.48 -2.16 -12.82
CA ILE A 58 -2.09 -2.09 -11.49
C ILE A 58 -1.15 -1.35 -10.54
N LYS A 59 -1.68 -0.32 -9.86
CA LYS A 59 -1.01 0.41 -8.80
C LYS A 59 -1.82 0.35 -7.52
N ARG A 60 -1.15 0.07 -6.41
CA ARG A 60 -1.76 0.16 -5.08
C ARG A 60 -1.99 1.63 -4.73
N ASN A 61 -3.21 1.96 -4.33
CA ASN A 61 -3.57 3.28 -3.84
C ASN A 61 -3.33 3.35 -2.33
N LYS A 62 -2.63 4.41 -1.88
CA LYS A 62 -2.31 4.57 -0.46
C LYS A 62 -3.57 4.94 0.32
N ARG A 63 -3.76 4.32 1.48
CA ARG A 63 -4.74 4.78 2.47
C ARG A 63 -4.21 6.06 3.11
N VAL A 64 -5.06 7.06 3.23
CA VAL A 64 -4.74 8.38 3.79
C VAL A 64 -5.61 8.63 5.01
N VAL A 65 -5.08 9.37 5.97
CA VAL A 65 -5.82 9.88 7.12
C VAL A 65 -5.93 11.39 7.01
N ILE A 66 -7.14 11.93 7.03
CA ILE A 66 -7.40 13.38 7.08
C ILE A 66 -8.15 13.65 8.39
N GLY A 67 -7.54 14.42 9.28
CA GLY A 67 -8.00 14.56 10.66
C GLY A 67 -7.98 13.21 11.38
N THR A 68 -9.16 12.70 11.74
CA THR A 68 -9.35 11.38 12.37
C THR A 68 -9.92 10.33 11.41
N THR A 69 -10.23 10.71 10.16
CA THR A 69 -10.94 9.85 9.23
C THR A 69 -9.98 9.16 8.26
N GLN A 70 -10.06 7.83 8.20
CA GLN A 70 -9.33 7.03 7.21
C GLN A 70 -10.11 6.92 5.90
N GLY A 71 -9.38 6.99 4.79
CA GLY A 71 -9.98 6.90 3.47
C GLY A 71 -8.97 6.77 2.35
N TYR A 72 -9.45 7.02 1.14
CA TYR A 72 -8.64 6.97 -0.07
C TYR A 72 -8.91 8.20 -0.94
N ILE A 73 -7.91 8.58 -1.73
CA ILE A 73 -8.06 9.60 -2.76
C ILE A 73 -8.38 8.89 -4.07
N LEU A 74 -9.57 9.16 -4.61
CA LEU A 74 -10.00 8.68 -5.92
C LEU A 74 -10.00 9.88 -6.87
N LYS A 75 -9.24 9.78 -7.96
CA LYS A 75 -8.85 10.88 -8.84
C LYS A 75 -8.18 12.03 -8.07
N GLU A 76 -8.97 12.89 -7.45
CA GLU A 76 -8.52 14.10 -6.72
C GLU A 76 -9.35 14.36 -5.45
N LYS A 77 -10.35 13.52 -5.17
CA LYS A 77 -11.27 13.72 -4.04
C LYS A 77 -11.03 12.65 -2.98
N PHE A 78 -11.05 13.08 -1.72
CA PHE A 78 -11.01 12.17 -0.58
C PHE A 78 -12.38 11.53 -0.37
N PHE A 79 -12.37 10.22 -0.17
CA PHE A 79 -13.52 9.43 0.25
C PHE A 79 -13.18 8.63 1.49
N SER A 80 -13.98 8.77 2.53
CA SER A 80 -13.88 7.92 3.71
C SER A 80 -14.29 6.48 3.39
N LEU A 81 -13.86 5.52 4.20
CA LEU A 81 -14.29 4.13 4.05
C LEU A 81 -15.83 3.98 4.12
N THR A 82 -16.49 4.79 4.95
CA THR A 82 -17.96 4.80 5.08
C THR A 82 -18.63 5.30 3.80
N GLN A 83 -18.03 6.28 3.11
CA GLN A 83 -18.55 6.77 1.82
C GLN A 83 -18.31 5.81 0.67
N LEU A 84 -17.22 5.03 0.70
CA LEU A 84 -16.91 4.05 -0.35
C LEU A 84 -17.78 2.80 -0.25
N ARG A 85 -18.13 2.35 0.96
CA ARG A 85 -18.87 1.10 1.21
C ARG A 85 -20.15 0.95 0.38
N PRO A 86 -21.05 1.96 0.31
CA PRO A 86 -22.27 1.88 -0.50
C PRO A 86 -22.02 1.75 -2.01
N LEU A 87 -20.86 2.20 -2.49
CA LEU A 87 -20.48 2.19 -3.90
C LEU A 87 -19.81 0.86 -4.31
N LEU A 88 -19.60 -0.06 -3.36
CA LEU A 88 -18.95 -1.33 -3.65
C LEU A 88 -19.90 -2.25 -4.39
N ARG A 89 -19.44 -2.75 -5.53
CA ARG A 89 -20.12 -3.77 -6.34
C ARG A 89 -19.24 -5.00 -6.40
N ARG A 90 -19.83 -6.17 -6.21
CA ARG A 90 -19.08 -7.43 -6.27
C ARG A 90 -18.51 -7.56 -7.67
N HIS A 91 -17.19 -7.75 -7.78
CA HIS A 91 -16.63 -8.08 -9.08
C HIS A 91 -17.02 -9.51 -9.41
N GLU A 92 -17.91 -9.68 -10.38
CA GLU A 92 -18.21 -10.98 -10.98
C GLU A 92 -17.28 -11.15 -12.18
N PRO A 93 -16.39 -12.16 -12.18
CA PRO A 93 -15.67 -12.49 -13.38
C PRO A 93 -16.74 -12.89 -14.41
N GLY A 94 -16.88 -12.07 -15.46
CA GLY A 94 -17.80 -12.39 -16.55
C GLY A 94 -17.49 -13.79 -17.08
N PRO A 95 -18.51 -14.51 -17.60
CA PRO A 95 -18.28 -15.80 -18.22
C PRO A 95 -17.17 -15.64 -19.26
N LEU A 96 -16.16 -16.50 -19.19
CA LEU A 96 -15.09 -16.53 -20.17
C LEU A 96 -15.75 -16.60 -21.57
N PRO A 97 -15.37 -15.73 -22.51
CA PRO A 97 -15.78 -15.94 -23.89
C PRO A 97 -15.13 -17.24 -24.34
N TRP A 98 -15.98 -18.23 -24.61
CA TRP A 98 -15.60 -19.49 -25.26
C TRP A 98 -14.92 -19.23 -26.60
#